data_AF-A0A496YI39-F1
#
_entry.id   AF-A0A496YI39-F1
#
_cell.length_a   1.000
_cell.length_b   1.000
_cell.length_c   1.000
_cell.angle_alpha   90.00
_cell.angle_beta   90.00
_cell.angle_gamma   90.00
#
_symmetry.space_group_name_H-M   'P 1'
#
loop_
_entity.id
_entity.type
_entity.pdbx_description
1 polymer ?
#
loop_
_entity_poly.entity_id
_entity_poly.type
_entity_poly.pdbx_seq_one_letter_code
_entity_poly.pdbx_strand_id
1 'polypeptide(L)'
;MKRVLFCCVLVGCFVSLFSGISFAHFGMVIPSDTMVMPGDPRVVRVTISFSHPFEGNGMDLAKPREFGVMIRGKRIDLLSQLKETKVMGHKAWDLEYKIKRPGVYQFYMVPKPYWEPAEDKYIIHYTKTVIGAFGNEEGWDQMVGLKTEIVPLSRPFGLYAGNVFQGTVLLDGKPLPYAEVEVEYYNKDHKAIPPTDYMVTQVIKADANGVFTYAVPHSGWWGFAALTTSKEKMKYRGQEKEVELGAVIWVKFEGWNNK
;
A
#
# COMPACT_ATOMS: atom_id res chain seq x y z
N MET A 1 -13.81 -46.59 60.14
CA MET A 1 -13.71 -45.24 59.56
C MET A 1 -12.55 -45.20 58.57
N LYS A 2 -12.81 -45.35 57.27
CA LYS A 2 -11.81 -45.22 56.20
C LYS A 2 -12.22 -44.03 55.34
N ARG A 3 -11.41 -42.96 55.31
CA ARG A 3 -11.64 -41.79 54.46
C ARG A 3 -11.05 -42.07 53.07
N VAL A 4 -11.92 -42.08 52.07
CA VAL A 4 -11.55 -42.05 50.64
C VAL A 4 -11.24 -40.60 50.30
N LEU A 5 -10.00 -40.30 49.90
CA LEU A 5 -9.63 -39.00 49.36
C LEU A 5 -9.74 -39.09 47.83
N PHE A 6 -10.77 -38.45 47.28
CA PHE A 6 -11.02 -38.39 45.85
C PHE A 6 -10.10 -37.36 45.20
N CYS A 7 -9.46 -37.77 44.11
CA CYS A 7 -8.54 -37.00 43.29
C CYS A 7 -9.33 -36.01 42.43
N CYS A 8 -9.00 -34.72 42.47
CA CYS A 8 -9.44 -33.73 41.49
C CYS A 8 -8.25 -32.84 41.12
N VAL A 9 -7.45 -33.26 40.14
CA VAL A 9 -6.48 -32.38 39.48
C VAL A 9 -7.21 -31.64 38.37
N LEU A 10 -7.61 -30.41 38.64
CA LEU A 10 -8.10 -29.47 37.64
C LEU A 10 -6.89 -28.90 36.88
N VAL A 11 -6.59 -29.49 35.72
CA VAL A 11 -5.67 -28.87 34.75
C VAL A 11 -6.47 -27.81 33.98
N GLY A 12 -6.40 -26.57 34.44
CA GLY A 12 -6.96 -25.43 33.72
C GLY A 12 -6.13 -25.16 32.46
N CYS A 13 -6.70 -25.38 31.28
CA CYS A 13 -6.15 -24.88 30.02
C CYS A 13 -6.23 -23.35 30.01
N PHE A 14 -5.12 -22.69 30.28
CA PHE A 14 -4.97 -21.25 30.10
C PHE A 14 -4.81 -20.99 28.59
N VAL A 15 -5.92 -20.78 27.88
CA VAL A 15 -5.89 -20.33 26.48
C VAL A 15 -5.65 -18.83 26.51
N SER A 16 -4.37 -18.45 26.44
CA SER A 16 -3.95 -17.06 26.26
C SER A 16 -4.37 -16.60 24.86
N LEU A 17 -5.54 -15.98 24.74
CA LEU A 17 -5.95 -15.22 23.56
C LEU A 17 -5.10 -13.93 23.50
N PHE A 18 -3.85 -14.05 23.06
CA PHE A 18 -3.11 -12.88 22.59
C PHE A 18 -3.77 -12.45 21.29
N SER A 19 -4.69 -11.49 21.39
CA SER A 19 -5.16 -10.72 20.26
C SER A 19 -3.98 -9.84 19.84
N GLY A 20 -3.15 -10.35 18.92
CA GLY A 20 -2.10 -9.54 18.32
C GLY A 20 -2.74 -8.35 17.64
N ILE A 21 -2.19 -7.16 17.88
CA ILE A 21 -2.46 -5.99 17.05
C ILE A 21 -1.94 -6.37 15.65
N SER A 22 -2.85 -6.67 14.72
CA SER A 22 -2.48 -6.82 13.31
C SER A 22 -2.29 -5.40 12.78
N PHE A 23 -1.04 -5.09 12.45
CA PHE A 23 -0.70 -3.83 11.82
C PHE A 23 -0.97 -3.92 10.33
N ALA A 24 -1.57 -2.88 9.75
CA ALA A 24 -1.78 -2.84 8.32
C ALA A 24 -0.45 -2.82 7.57
N HIS A 25 -0.38 -3.62 6.52
CA HIS A 25 0.81 -3.81 5.73
C HIS A 25 0.74 -2.96 4.47
N PHE A 26 1.77 -2.17 4.16
CA PHE A 26 1.76 -1.37 2.93
C PHE A 26 2.97 -1.66 2.05
N GLY A 27 2.70 -2.16 0.84
CA GLY A 27 3.63 -2.00 -0.27
C GLY A 27 3.70 -0.53 -0.63
N MET A 28 4.91 0.02 -0.71
CA MET A 28 5.13 1.45 -0.93
C MET A 28 5.82 1.67 -2.28
N VAL A 29 5.33 2.65 -3.03
CA VAL A 29 5.97 3.18 -4.26
C VAL A 29 5.99 4.69 -4.13
N ILE A 30 7.06 5.24 -3.57
CA ILE A 30 7.12 6.66 -3.18
C ILE A 30 8.10 7.39 -4.10
N PRO A 31 7.61 8.16 -5.08
CA PRO A 31 8.44 9.09 -5.84
C PRO A 31 8.84 10.30 -4.97
N SER A 32 9.99 10.89 -5.27
CA SER A 32 10.48 12.11 -4.62
C SER A 32 9.62 13.34 -4.91
N ASP A 33 8.89 13.30 -6.04
CA ASP A 33 7.99 14.34 -6.48
C ASP A 33 6.82 13.72 -7.26
N THR A 34 5.65 14.33 -7.16
CA THR A 34 4.43 13.92 -7.87
C THR A 34 4.02 14.88 -8.98
N MET A 35 4.60 16.09 -9.01
CA MET A 35 4.26 17.15 -9.95
C MET A 35 5.52 17.79 -10.51
N VAL A 36 6.10 17.19 -11.56
CA VAL A 36 7.33 17.71 -12.16
C VAL A 36 7.00 18.83 -13.14
N MET A 37 7.39 20.07 -12.84
CA MET A 37 7.09 21.27 -13.64
C MET A 37 8.29 21.74 -14.49
N PRO A 38 8.07 22.60 -15.50
CA PRO A 38 9.17 23.23 -16.23
C PRO A 38 10.07 24.04 -15.28
N GLY A 39 11.35 23.70 -15.23
CA GLY A 39 12.33 24.31 -14.32
C GLY A 39 12.79 23.37 -13.20
N ASP A 40 11.99 22.35 -12.88
CA ASP A 40 12.32 21.38 -11.84
C ASP A 40 13.39 20.37 -12.29
N PRO A 41 14.06 19.70 -11.33
CA PRO A 41 14.86 18.53 -11.64
C PRO A 41 14.05 17.48 -12.40
N ARG A 42 14.59 17.02 -13.54
CA ARG A 42 13.92 16.01 -14.37
C ARG A 42 14.12 14.58 -13.88
N VAL A 43 14.89 14.39 -12.81
CA VAL A 43 15.16 13.09 -12.22
C VAL A 43 14.26 12.93 -11.00
N VAL A 44 13.35 11.96 -11.08
CA VAL A 44 12.50 11.56 -9.96
C VAL A 44 13.10 10.30 -9.35
N ARG A 45 13.48 10.35 -8.08
CA ARG A 45 13.85 9.15 -7.34
C ARG A 45 12.56 8.43 -6.94
N VAL A 46 12.46 7.14 -7.21
CA VAL A 46 11.34 6.30 -6.80
C VAL A 46 11.86 5.24 -5.84
N THR A 47 11.40 5.29 -4.60
CA THR A 47 11.74 4.32 -3.55
C THR A 47 10.59 3.34 -3.38
N ILE A 48 10.90 2.05 -3.35
CA ILE A 48 9.94 0.98 -3.06
C ILE A 48 10.33 0.23 -1.79
N SER A 49 9.36 0.00 -0.91
CA SER A 49 9.55 -0.66 0.39
C SER A 49 8.28 -1.39 0.83
N PHE A 50 8.36 -2.11 1.94
CA PHE A 50 7.23 -2.72 2.63
C PHE A 50 7.27 -2.28 4.10
N SER A 51 6.17 -1.77 4.65
CA SER A 51 6.19 -1.05 5.93
C SER A 51 4.83 -0.99 6.61
N HIS A 52 4.84 -0.68 7.92
CA HIS A 52 3.73 -0.08 8.68
C HIS A 52 3.98 1.44 8.72
N PRO A 53 3.40 2.21 7.78
CA PRO A 53 3.87 3.55 7.46
C PRO A 53 3.53 4.60 8.51
N PHE A 54 2.45 4.44 9.28
CA PHE A 54 2.13 5.36 10.37
C PHE A 54 3.07 5.18 11.58
N GLU A 55 3.42 3.94 11.91
CA GLU A 55 4.31 3.63 13.03
C GLU A 55 5.80 3.82 12.68
N GLY A 56 6.12 3.74 11.40
CA GLY A 56 7.50 3.83 10.91
C GLY A 56 8.29 2.54 11.09
N ASN A 57 7.60 1.39 11.12
CA ASN A 57 8.21 0.07 11.17
C ASN A 57 8.40 -0.45 9.73
N GLY A 58 9.63 -0.83 9.39
CA GLY A 58 9.96 -1.39 8.07
C GLY A 58 9.89 -2.91 8.04
N MET A 59 9.83 -3.45 6.83
CA MET A 59 9.91 -4.89 6.58
C MET A 59 10.80 -5.14 5.36
N ASP A 60 11.50 -6.28 5.34
CA ASP A 60 12.40 -6.59 4.24
C ASP A 60 11.62 -6.87 2.94
N LEU A 61 11.76 -5.98 1.97
CA LEU A 61 11.23 -6.16 0.63
C LEU A 61 12.22 -6.95 -0.23
N ALA A 62 11.92 -8.23 -0.45
CA ALA A 62 12.61 -9.00 -1.48
C ALA A 62 12.49 -8.30 -2.85
N LYS A 63 13.51 -8.43 -3.71
CA LYS A 63 13.46 -7.84 -5.06
C LYS A 63 12.15 -8.27 -5.76
N PRO A 64 11.32 -7.32 -6.23
CA PRO A 64 9.97 -7.61 -6.71
C PRO A 64 9.99 -8.51 -7.95
N ARG A 65 8.83 -9.08 -8.28
CA ARG A 65 8.65 -9.83 -9.53
C ARG A 65 8.61 -8.89 -10.73
N GLU A 66 7.94 -7.75 -10.57
CA GLU A 66 7.87 -6.71 -11.59
C GLU A 66 8.01 -5.34 -10.91
N PHE A 67 8.74 -4.45 -11.57
CA PHE A 67 8.74 -3.03 -11.23
C PHE A 67 8.85 -2.26 -12.54
N GLY A 68 8.01 -1.26 -12.72
CA GLY A 68 7.93 -0.56 -13.99
C GLY A 68 7.19 0.75 -13.91
N VAL A 69 7.06 1.38 -15.07
CA VAL A 69 6.27 2.59 -15.24
C VAL A 69 5.35 2.43 -16.46
N MET A 70 4.08 2.77 -16.31
CA MET A 70 3.17 2.91 -17.43
C MET A 70 3.14 4.37 -17.90
N ILE A 71 3.32 4.57 -19.21
CA ILE A 71 3.27 5.87 -19.86
C ILE A 71 2.48 5.72 -21.16
N ARG A 72 1.40 6.49 -21.32
CA ARG A 72 0.54 6.46 -22.53
C ARG A 72 0.11 5.04 -22.90
N GLY A 73 -0.43 4.31 -21.92
CA GLY A 73 -0.89 2.93 -22.06
C GLY A 73 0.20 1.88 -22.29
N LYS A 74 1.49 2.23 -22.25
CA LYS A 74 2.60 1.28 -22.44
C LYS A 74 3.39 1.09 -21.15
N ARG A 75 3.51 -0.17 -20.70
CA ARG A 75 4.38 -0.55 -19.60
C ARG A 75 5.84 -0.60 -20.07
N ILE A 76 6.72 -0.08 -19.23
CA ILE A 76 8.18 -0.14 -19.40
C ILE A 76 8.72 -0.85 -18.18
N ASP A 77 9.46 -1.94 -18.40
CA ASP A 77 10.15 -2.68 -17.35
C ASP A 77 11.36 -1.88 -16.84
N LEU A 78 11.46 -1.77 -15.52
CA LEU A 78 12.51 -1.07 -14.79
C LEU A 78 13.17 -1.98 -13.72
N LEU A 79 12.82 -3.26 -13.66
CA LEU A 79 13.24 -4.18 -12.60
C LEU A 79 14.77 -4.33 -12.50
N SER A 80 15.44 -4.37 -13.65
CA SER A 80 16.91 -4.50 -13.71
C SER A 80 17.64 -3.24 -13.24
N GLN A 81 16.96 -2.09 -13.18
CA GLN A 81 17.54 -0.79 -12.82
C GLN A 81 17.45 -0.50 -11.33
N LEU A 82 16.69 -1.30 -10.57
CA LEU A 82 16.58 -1.17 -9.13
C LEU A 82 17.93 -1.37 -8.43
N LYS A 83 18.27 -0.42 -7.57
CA LYS A 83 19.43 -0.47 -6.66
C LYS A 83 18.93 -0.77 -5.25
N GLU A 84 19.63 -1.65 -4.54
CA GLU A 84 19.30 -1.94 -3.14
C GLU A 84 19.51 -0.68 -2.28
N THR A 85 18.59 -0.46 -1.33
CA THR A 85 18.62 0.64 -0.37
C THR A 85 18.02 0.18 0.96
N LYS A 86 17.85 1.10 1.91
CA LYS A 86 17.10 0.84 3.14
C LYS A 86 16.02 1.88 3.41
N VAL A 87 14.87 1.42 3.89
CA VAL A 87 13.78 2.25 4.41
C VAL A 87 13.43 1.72 5.79
N MET A 88 13.38 2.60 6.80
CA MET A 88 13.11 2.23 8.20
C MET A 88 14.05 1.11 8.71
N GLY A 89 15.29 1.06 8.24
CA GLY A 89 16.28 0.04 8.61
C GLY A 89 16.20 -1.28 7.82
N HIS A 90 15.16 -1.48 7.03
CA HIS A 90 14.88 -2.73 6.29
C HIS A 90 15.23 -2.63 4.81
N LYS A 91 15.45 -3.80 4.19
CA LYS A 91 15.79 -3.91 2.77
C LYS A 91 14.69 -3.31 1.89
N ALA A 92 15.10 -2.42 1.00
CA ALA A 92 14.23 -1.71 0.08
C ALA A 92 14.94 -1.54 -1.27
N TRP A 93 14.30 -0.88 -2.23
CA TRP A 93 14.91 -0.59 -3.54
C TRP A 93 14.66 0.84 -3.99
N ASP A 94 15.62 1.39 -4.74
CA ASP A 94 15.56 2.72 -5.34
C ASP A 94 15.75 2.67 -6.86
N LEU A 95 15.15 3.63 -7.54
CA LEU A 95 15.42 3.98 -8.93
C LEU A 95 15.52 5.49 -9.10
N GLU A 96 16.47 5.97 -9.88
CA GLU A 96 16.45 7.34 -10.42
C GLU A 96 15.89 7.33 -11.84
N TYR A 97 14.69 7.85 -12.02
CA TYR A 97 14.01 7.87 -13.31
C TYR A 97 14.07 9.27 -13.94
N LYS A 98 14.63 9.37 -15.14
CA LYS A 98 14.68 10.64 -15.90
C LYS A 98 13.42 10.84 -16.73
N ILE A 99 12.61 11.83 -16.36
CA ILE A 99 11.44 12.27 -17.10
C ILE A 99 11.88 12.95 -18.40
N LYS A 100 11.47 12.38 -19.54
CA LYS A 100 11.91 12.81 -20.87
C LYS A 100 10.92 13.71 -21.60
N ARG A 101 9.63 13.60 -21.29
CA ARG A 101 8.55 14.25 -22.05
C ARG A 101 7.33 14.53 -21.15
N PRO A 102 6.45 15.47 -21.55
CA PRO A 102 5.19 15.67 -20.86
C PRO A 102 4.33 14.39 -20.86
N GLY A 103 3.66 14.15 -19.75
CA GLY A 103 2.68 13.09 -19.61
C GLY A 103 2.52 12.61 -18.17
N VAL A 104 1.67 11.61 -18.03
CA VAL A 104 1.45 10.89 -16.78
C VAL A 104 2.35 9.65 -16.71
N TYR A 105 2.92 9.43 -15.53
CA TYR A 105 3.80 8.31 -15.23
C TYR A 105 3.21 7.54 -14.06
N GLN A 106 2.74 6.32 -14.31
CA GLN A 106 2.22 5.43 -13.27
C GLN A 106 3.29 4.41 -12.90
N PHE A 107 4.04 4.66 -11.82
CA PHE A 107 5.00 3.68 -11.30
C PHE A 107 4.26 2.58 -10.56
N TYR A 108 4.66 1.33 -10.77
CA TYR A 108 4.00 0.19 -10.17
C TYR A 108 4.99 -0.90 -9.73
N MET A 109 4.57 -1.69 -8.74
CA MET A 109 5.30 -2.83 -8.20
C MET A 109 4.40 -4.05 -8.09
N VAL A 110 4.90 -5.20 -8.53
CA VAL A 110 4.35 -6.53 -8.21
C VAL A 110 5.37 -7.24 -7.32
N PRO A 111 5.12 -7.39 -6.01
CA PRO A 111 6.10 -7.98 -5.11
C PRO A 111 6.20 -9.49 -5.30
N LYS A 112 7.25 -10.08 -4.72
CA LYS A 112 7.20 -11.51 -4.38
C LYS A 112 6.26 -11.69 -3.18
N PRO A 113 5.54 -12.81 -3.07
CA PRO A 113 4.72 -13.08 -1.89
C PRO A 113 5.55 -13.01 -0.62
N TYR A 114 5.09 -12.21 0.33
CA TYR A 114 5.70 -12.07 1.65
C TYR A 114 5.00 -13.01 2.62
N TRP A 115 5.74 -13.83 3.36
CA TRP A 115 5.17 -14.68 4.41
C TRP A 115 5.09 -13.86 5.70
N GLU A 116 3.88 -13.64 6.22
CA GLU A 116 3.66 -12.96 7.50
C GLU A 116 3.38 -14.00 8.60
N PRO A 117 4.38 -14.34 9.44
CA PRO A 117 4.22 -15.38 10.45
C PRO A 117 3.16 -15.07 11.51
N ALA A 118 2.96 -13.79 11.85
CA ALA A 118 1.98 -13.40 12.87
C ALA A 118 0.53 -13.61 12.40
N GLU A 119 0.30 -13.55 11.09
CA GLU A 119 -1.02 -13.67 10.46
C GLU A 119 -1.21 -15.00 9.72
N ASP A 120 -0.19 -15.87 9.71
CA ASP A 120 -0.20 -17.20 9.10
C ASP A 120 -0.67 -17.21 7.63
N LYS A 121 -0.33 -16.15 6.88
CA LYS A 121 -0.74 -15.96 5.48
C LYS A 121 0.38 -15.33 4.63
N TYR A 122 0.19 -15.40 3.32
CA TYR A 122 1.02 -14.65 2.38
C TYR A 122 0.38 -13.30 2.05
N ILE A 123 1.20 -12.27 1.87
CA ILE A 123 0.78 -10.93 1.48
C ILE A 123 1.35 -10.59 0.10
N ILE A 124 0.49 -10.10 -0.80
CA ILE A 124 0.86 -9.64 -2.14
C ILE A 124 0.18 -8.29 -2.41
N HIS A 125 0.91 -7.20 -2.15
CA HIS A 125 0.40 -5.84 -2.35
C HIS A 125 0.85 -5.30 -3.72
N TYR A 126 -0.10 -5.21 -4.65
CA TYR A 126 0.06 -4.60 -5.96
C TYR A 126 -0.02 -3.09 -5.79
N THR A 127 1.14 -2.44 -5.79
CA THR A 127 1.24 -1.03 -5.44
C THR A 127 1.47 -0.18 -6.67
N LYS A 128 0.80 0.98 -6.75
CA LYS A 128 1.13 2.01 -7.73
C LYS A 128 1.10 3.43 -7.15
N THR A 129 1.73 4.33 -7.88
CA THR A 129 1.65 5.78 -7.67
C THR A 129 1.64 6.49 -9.01
N VAL A 130 0.87 7.57 -9.11
CA VAL A 130 0.67 8.33 -10.35
C VAL A 130 1.28 9.72 -10.19
N ILE A 131 2.16 10.11 -11.10
CA ILE A 131 2.76 11.45 -11.12
C ILE A 131 2.48 12.15 -12.45
N GLY A 132 2.35 13.47 -12.41
CA GLY A 132 2.21 14.33 -13.58
C GLY A 132 3.54 15.00 -13.93
N ALA A 133 3.83 15.12 -15.22
CA ALA A 133 5.01 15.84 -15.68
C ALA A 133 4.69 16.81 -16.82
N PHE A 134 5.20 18.04 -16.66
CA PHE A 134 5.20 19.12 -17.66
C PHE A 134 3.80 19.43 -18.23
N GLY A 135 2.76 19.31 -17.40
CA GLY A 135 1.41 19.80 -17.68
C GLY A 135 0.52 18.91 -18.58
N ASN A 136 1.01 17.78 -19.10
CA ASN A 136 0.13 16.82 -19.77
C ASN A 136 -0.42 15.80 -18.76
N GLU A 137 -1.74 15.72 -18.68
CA GLU A 137 -2.46 14.90 -17.72
C GLU A 137 -3.21 13.70 -18.35
N GLU A 138 -3.05 13.44 -19.64
CA GLU A 138 -3.80 12.35 -20.28
C GLU A 138 -3.42 10.97 -19.69
N GLY A 139 -4.44 10.20 -19.29
CA GLY A 139 -4.29 8.81 -18.84
C GLY A 139 -3.96 8.61 -17.36
N TRP A 140 -4.25 9.59 -16.49
CA TRP A 140 -4.14 9.43 -15.03
C TRP A 140 -5.12 8.41 -14.43
N ASP A 141 -6.23 8.16 -15.11
CA ASP A 141 -7.30 7.21 -14.77
C ASP A 141 -7.16 5.87 -15.51
N GLN A 142 -6.14 5.70 -16.36
CA GLN A 142 -5.92 4.43 -17.04
C GLN A 142 -5.44 3.35 -16.08
N MET A 143 -5.96 2.14 -16.23
CA MET A 143 -5.45 0.96 -15.53
C MET A 143 -4.04 0.64 -16.00
N VAL A 144 -3.14 0.38 -15.05
CA VAL A 144 -1.88 -0.30 -15.32
C VAL A 144 -2.18 -1.71 -15.83
N GLY A 145 -3.19 -2.38 -15.25
CA GLY A 145 -3.63 -3.75 -15.54
C GLY A 145 -3.11 -4.77 -14.51
N LEU A 146 -3.00 -4.38 -13.25
CA LEU A 146 -2.52 -5.25 -12.17
C LEU A 146 -3.62 -6.26 -11.79
N LYS A 147 -3.25 -7.33 -11.05
CA LYS A 147 -4.21 -8.36 -10.59
C LYS A 147 -5.33 -7.75 -9.76
N THR A 148 -4.97 -6.85 -8.85
CA THR A 148 -5.87 -5.99 -8.11
C THR A 148 -5.34 -4.56 -8.21
N GLU A 149 -6.20 -3.57 -8.38
CA GLU A 149 -5.79 -2.20 -8.69
C GLU A 149 -6.82 -1.17 -8.21
N ILE A 150 -6.36 -0.02 -7.71
CA ILE A 150 -7.23 1.14 -7.45
C ILE A 150 -7.12 2.12 -8.62
N VAL A 151 -8.22 2.42 -9.29
CA VAL A 151 -8.29 3.49 -10.29
C VAL A 151 -8.83 4.76 -9.62
N PRO A 152 -8.05 5.85 -9.56
CA PRO A 152 -8.51 7.10 -8.95
C PRO A 152 -9.64 7.72 -9.77
N LEU A 153 -10.54 8.45 -9.11
CA LEU A 153 -11.61 9.25 -9.76
C LEU A 153 -11.28 10.76 -9.83
N SER A 154 -10.14 11.15 -9.27
CA SER A 154 -9.58 12.50 -9.34
C SER A 154 -8.09 12.40 -9.64
N ARG A 155 -7.52 13.38 -10.36
CA ARG A 155 -6.07 13.45 -10.65
C ARG A 155 -5.24 13.29 -9.36
N PRO A 156 -4.47 12.20 -9.19
CA PRO A 156 -3.77 11.93 -7.92
C PRO A 156 -2.67 12.93 -7.56
N PHE A 157 -2.12 13.61 -8.56
CA PHE A 157 -1.07 14.63 -8.39
C PHE A 157 -1.64 16.05 -8.33
N GLY A 158 -2.94 16.23 -8.01
CA GLY A 158 -3.60 17.53 -8.02
C GLY A 158 -4.56 17.73 -6.85
N LEU A 159 -4.23 17.18 -5.68
CA LEU A 159 -5.10 17.15 -4.51
C LEU A 159 -4.49 17.94 -3.36
N TYR A 160 -5.32 18.76 -2.71
CA TYR A 160 -4.97 19.45 -1.47
C TYR A 160 -5.44 18.66 -0.26
N ALA A 161 -4.78 18.85 0.89
CA ALA A 161 -5.35 18.48 2.18
C ALA A 161 -6.77 19.06 2.32
N GLY A 162 -7.70 18.27 2.85
CA GLY A 162 -9.12 18.57 2.93
C GLY A 162 -9.92 18.19 1.69
N ASN A 163 -9.28 17.80 0.57
CA ASN A 163 -10.00 17.24 -0.57
C ASN A 163 -10.49 15.82 -0.27
N VAL A 164 -11.57 15.47 -0.96
CA VAL A 164 -12.07 14.09 -1.01
C VAL A 164 -11.30 13.34 -2.09
N PHE A 165 -10.79 12.17 -1.74
CA PHE A 165 -10.25 11.20 -2.68
C PHE A 165 -11.22 10.04 -2.83
N GLN A 166 -11.45 9.67 -4.09
CA GLN A 166 -12.23 8.49 -4.44
C GLN A 166 -11.41 7.61 -5.37
N GLY A 167 -11.56 6.30 -5.20
CA GLY A 167 -10.96 5.30 -6.05
C GLY A 167 -11.92 4.14 -6.28
N THR A 168 -11.88 3.57 -7.48
CA THR A 168 -12.56 2.33 -7.83
C THR A 168 -11.60 1.17 -7.60
N VAL A 169 -11.94 0.27 -6.69
CA VAL A 169 -11.19 -0.97 -6.44
C VAL A 169 -11.54 -1.97 -7.53
N LEU A 170 -10.51 -2.55 -8.16
CA LEU A 170 -10.65 -3.54 -9.21
C LEU A 170 -9.96 -4.84 -8.80
N LEU A 171 -10.59 -5.97 -9.09
CA LEU A 171 -10.01 -7.30 -9.07
C LEU A 171 -10.17 -7.91 -10.45
N ASP A 172 -9.07 -8.35 -11.07
CA ASP A 172 -9.06 -8.87 -12.44
C ASP A 172 -9.69 -7.89 -13.45
N GLY A 173 -9.43 -6.59 -13.26
CA GLY A 173 -9.95 -5.52 -14.11
C GLY A 173 -11.45 -5.23 -13.95
N LYS A 174 -12.13 -5.85 -12.98
CA LYS A 174 -13.56 -5.63 -12.70
C LYS A 174 -13.74 -4.95 -11.35
N PRO A 175 -14.71 -4.04 -11.19
CA PRO A 175 -15.04 -3.47 -9.90
C PRO A 175 -15.24 -4.53 -8.82
N LEU A 176 -14.65 -4.30 -7.64
CA LEU A 176 -14.78 -5.14 -6.46
C LEU A 176 -15.72 -4.45 -5.46
N PRO A 177 -17.00 -4.83 -5.41
CA PRO A 177 -17.96 -4.24 -4.50
C PRO A 177 -17.54 -4.47 -3.06
N TYR A 178 -17.83 -3.50 -2.18
CA TYR A 178 -17.73 -3.70 -0.74
C TYR A 178 -16.34 -4.09 -0.22
N ALA A 179 -15.28 -3.85 -1.01
CA ALA A 179 -13.91 -4.03 -0.57
C ALA A 179 -13.63 -3.18 0.68
N GLU A 180 -12.97 -3.79 1.66
CA GLU A 180 -12.39 -3.04 2.79
C GLU A 180 -11.13 -2.34 2.31
N VAL A 181 -10.98 -1.07 2.68
CA VAL A 181 -9.84 -0.22 2.31
C VAL A 181 -9.22 0.31 3.58
N GLU A 182 -8.00 -0.13 3.85
CA GLU A 182 -7.15 0.40 4.90
C GLU A 182 -6.50 1.70 4.42
N VAL A 183 -6.49 2.70 5.30
CA VAL A 183 -5.99 4.05 5.02
C VAL A 183 -4.99 4.44 6.08
N GLU A 184 -3.77 4.77 5.65
CA GLU A 184 -2.71 5.23 6.54
C GLU A 184 -1.97 6.46 6.01
N TYR A 185 -1.56 7.31 6.95
CA TYR A 185 -0.64 8.40 6.71
C TYR A 185 0.80 7.91 6.80
N TYR A 186 1.66 8.28 5.85
CA TYR A 186 3.08 7.99 5.94
C TYR A 186 3.77 8.98 6.90
N ASN A 187 3.91 8.56 8.15
CA ASN A 187 4.48 9.33 9.25
C ASN A 187 6.01 9.32 9.25
N LYS A 188 6.63 9.63 8.11
CA LYS A 188 8.07 9.52 7.89
C LYS A 188 8.93 10.26 8.93
N ASP A 189 8.45 11.40 9.41
CA ASP A 189 9.16 12.25 10.38
C ASP A 189 8.75 11.96 11.85
N HIS A 190 7.86 10.98 12.08
CA HIS A 190 7.31 10.65 13.41
C HIS A 190 6.67 11.86 14.12
N LYS A 191 5.98 12.72 13.37
CA LYS A 191 5.33 13.94 13.88
C LYS A 191 3.83 13.80 14.11
N ALA A 192 3.21 12.75 13.58
CA ALA A 192 1.82 12.42 13.84
C ALA A 192 1.71 11.46 15.02
N ILE A 193 0.75 11.71 15.92
CA ILE A 193 0.39 10.82 17.03
C ILE A 193 -1.10 10.51 16.87
N PRO A 194 -1.50 9.23 16.84
CA PRO A 194 -2.89 8.88 16.71
C PRO A 194 -3.57 8.97 18.09
N PRO A 195 -4.83 9.42 18.18
CA PRO A 195 -5.56 9.41 19.45
C PRO A 195 -5.71 7.99 20.04
N THR A 196 -5.82 6.98 19.19
CA THR A 196 -5.96 5.55 19.54
C THR A 196 -5.45 4.69 18.38
N ASP A 197 -5.24 3.39 18.61
CA ASP A 197 -4.82 2.43 17.56
C ASP A 197 -5.78 2.39 16.36
N TYR A 198 -7.08 2.64 16.56
CA TYR A 198 -8.06 2.78 15.47
C TYR A 198 -7.77 3.91 14.46
N MET A 199 -6.85 4.82 14.79
CA MET A 199 -6.43 5.92 13.93
C MET A 199 -5.01 5.76 13.40
N VAL A 200 -4.30 4.69 13.78
CA VAL A 200 -3.08 4.25 13.09
C VAL A 200 -3.49 3.81 11.68
N THR A 201 -4.32 2.77 11.61
CA THR A 201 -4.99 2.30 10.40
C THR A 201 -6.47 2.60 10.48
N GLN A 202 -6.98 3.40 9.54
CA GLN A 202 -8.42 3.59 9.39
C GLN A 202 -8.96 2.60 8.36
N VAL A 203 -10.16 2.07 8.59
CA VAL A 203 -10.81 1.15 7.65
C VAL A 203 -12.10 1.77 7.11
N ILE A 204 -12.21 1.85 5.80
CA ILE A 204 -13.42 2.25 5.09
C ILE A 204 -13.87 1.14 4.14
N LYS A 205 -15.06 1.30 3.55
CA LYS A 205 -15.63 0.30 2.65
C LYS A 205 -16.05 0.92 1.34
N ALA A 206 -15.77 0.22 0.25
CA ALA A 206 -16.26 0.58 -1.07
C ALA A 206 -17.78 0.34 -1.19
N ASP A 207 -18.42 1.02 -2.13
CA ASP A 207 -19.83 0.82 -2.46
C ASP A 207 -20.07 -0.40 -3.39
N ALA A 208 -21.30 -0.54 -3.89
CA ALA A 208 -21.68 -1.61 -4.80
C ALA A 208 -20.94 -1.58 -6.16
N ASN A 209 -20.39 -0.42 -6.54
CA ASN A 209 -19.60 -0.22 -7.76
C ASN A 209 -18.09 -0.30 -7.46
N GLY A 210 -17.69 -0.71 -6.26
CA GLY A 210 -16.29 -0.76 -5.85
C GLY A 210 -15.67 0.61 -5.61
N VAL A 211 -16.46 1.68 -5.48
CA VAL A 211 -15.94 3.03 -5.21
C VAL A 211 -15.85 3.26 -3.72
N PHE A 212 -14.66 3.61 -3.21
CA PHE A 212 -14.50 4.13 -1.85
C PHE A 212 -14.35 5.65 -1.86
N THR A 213 -14.59 6.28 -0.71
CA THR A 213 -14.50 7.73 -0.53
C THR A 213 -13.80 8.04 0.80
N TYR A 214 -12.81 8.94 0.77
CA TYR A 214 -12.10 9.37 1.98
C TYR A 214 -11.77 10.86 1.91
N ALA A 215 -12.02 11.60 3.00
CA ALA A 215 -11.61 12.99 3.13
C ALA A 215 -10.27 13.07 3.87
N VAL A 216 -9.22 13.53 3.18
CA VAL A 216 -7.87 13.52 3.76
C VAL A 216 -7.66 14.73 4.68
N PRO A 217 -7.38 14.55 5.98
CA PRO A 217 -7.34 15.66 6.92
C PRO A 217 -6.04 16.47 6.88
N HIS A 218 -4.92 15.88 6.47
CA HIS A 218 -3.60 16.50 6.52
C HIS A 218 -2.80 16.32 5.23
N SER A 219 -1.95 17.29 4.92
CA SER A 219 -1.03 17.21 3.79
C SER A 219 0.04 16.16 4.02
N GLY A 220 0.48 15.49 2.95
CA GLY A 220 1.52 14.48 2.94
C GLY A 220 1.07 13.24 2.18
N TRP A 221 1.79 12.14 2.38
CA TRP A 221 1.54 10.88 1.68
C TRP A 221 0.50 10.05 2.43
N TRP A 222 -0.53 9.62 1.71
CA TRP A 222 -1.56 8.73 2.21
C TRP A 222 -1.63 7.48 1.33
N GLY A 223 -1.63 6.32 1.99
CA GLY A 223 -1.76 5.01 1.39
C GLY A 223 -3.18 4.52 1.50
N PHE A 224 -3.71 3.96 0.43
CA PHE A 224 -5.02 3.30 0.38
C PHE A 224 -4.79 1.87 -0.06
N ALA A 225 -5.07 0.90 0.79
CA ALA A 225 -4.90 -0.53 0.54
C ALA A 225 -6.24 -1.25 0.58
N ALA A 226 -6.78 -1.59 -0.59
CA ALA A 226 -8.00 -2.38 -0.68
C ALA A 226 -7.65 -3.87 -0.64
N LEU A 227 -8.05 -4.55 0.43
CA LEU A 227 -7.65 -5.93 0.73
C LEU A 227 -8.71 -6.93 0.28
N THR A 228 -8.27 -8.06 -0.24
CA THR A 228 -9.13 -9.21 -0.55
C THR A 228 -8.35 -10.51 -0.40
N THR A 229 -9.02 -11.56 0.09
CA THR A 229 -8.43 -12.91 0.10
C THR A 229 -8.47 -13.51 -1.30
N SER A 230 -7.33 -14.02 -1.76
CA SER A 230 -7.21 -14.79 -3.00
C SER A 230 -8.00 -16.10 -2.90
N LYS A 231 -8.58 -16.54 -4.03
CA LYS A 231 -9.14 -17.89 -4.16
C LYS A 231 -8.04 -18.97 -4.20
N GLU A 232 -6.84 -18.58 -4.64
CA GLU A 232 -5.68 -19.46 -4.71
C GLU A 232 -4.90 -19.39 -3.40
N LYS A 233 -4.56 -20.56 -2.86
CA LYS A 233 -3.71 -20.71 -1.67
C LYS A 233 -2.26 -20.97 -2.08
N MET A 234 -1.35 -20.68 -1.15
CA MET A 234 0.08 -20.97 -1.32
C MET A 234 0.58 -21.93 -0.25
N LYS A 235 1.54 -22.80 -0.60
CA LYS A 235 2.10 -23.75 0.35
C LYS A 235 3.20 -23.11 1.19
N TYR A 236 3.09 -23.24 2.52
CA TYR A 236 4.18 -22.99 3.45
C TYR A 236 4.42 -24.25 4.29
N ARG A 237 5.63 -24.80 4.23
CA ARG A 237 6.02 -26.03 4.94
C ARG A 237 5.02 -27.19 4.76
N GLY A 238 4.50 -27.35 3.54
CA GLY A 238 3.56 -28.40 3.17
C GLY A 238 2.09 -28.13 3.48
N GLN A 239 1.76 -27.05 4.21
CA GLN A 239 0.39 -26.65 4.51
C GLN A 239 -0.08 -25.56 3.55
N GLU A 240 -1.35 -25.59 3.17
CA GLU A 240 -1.97 -24.52 2.39
C GLU A 240 -2.27 -23.31 3.29
N LYS A 241 -1.85 -22.13 2.85
CA LYS A 241 -2.02 -20.85 3.55
C LYS A 241 -2.78 -19.89 2.67
N GLU A 242 -3.54 -19.03 3.32
CA GLU A 242 -4.26 -17.96 2.64
C GLU A 242 -3.28 -16.97 2.01
N VAL A 243 -3.79 -16.26 0.99
CA VAL A 243 -3.04 -15.21 0.31
C VAL A 243 -3.90 -13.97 0.32
N GLU A 244 -3.43 -12.94 1.00
CA GLU A 244 -4.00 -11.61 0.94
C GLU A 244 -3.47 -10.89 -0.31
N LEU A 245 -4.41 -10.33 -1.07
CA LEU A 245 -4.14 -9.44 -2.19
C LEU A 245 -4.51 -8.03 -1.77
N GLY A 246 -3.57 -7.10 -1.92
CA GLY A 246 -3.83 -5.68 -1.68
C GLY A 246 -3.72 -4.89 -2.98
N ALA A 247 -4.76 -4.16 -3.36
CA ALA A 247 -4.61 -3.06 -4.32
C ALA A 247 -4.18 -1.83 -3.55
N VAL A 248 -2.94 -1.37 -3.77
CA VAL A 248 -2.39 -0.24 -3.01
C VAL A 248 -2.13 0.93 -3.94
N ILE A 249 -2.64 2.10 -3.59
CA ILE A 249 -2.26 3.37 -4.23
C ILE A 249 -1.74 4.34 -3.18
N TRP A 250 -0.63 4.99 -3.49
CA TRP A 250 -0.11 6.10 -2.69
C TRP A 250 -0.41 7.42 -3.40
N VAL A 251 -0.96 8.38 -2.65
CA VAL A 251 -1.35 9.69 -3.14
C VAL A 251 -0.81 10.75 -2.20
N LYS A 252 -0.20 11.80 -2.77
CA LYS A 252 0.31 12.93 -2.00
C LYS A 252 -0.71 14.07 -2.05
N PHE A 253 -1.10 14.54 -0.87
CA PHE A 253 -1.98 15.69 -0.70
C PHE A 253 -1.14 16.89 -0.30
N GLU A 254 -1.26 17.99 -1.03
CA GLU A 254 -0.43 19.17 -0.79
C GLU A 254 -1.12 20.17 0.15
N GLY A 255 -0.33 20.99 0.83
CA GLY A 255 -0.82 22.24 1.41
C GLY A 255 -0.90 23.33 0.33
N TRP A 256 -1.71 24.36 0.54
CA TRP A 256 -1.55 25.59 -0.22
C TRP A 256 -0.44 26.45 0.38
N ASN A 257 0.25 27.20 -0.47
CA ASN A 257 1.21 28.20 -0.01
C ASN A 257 0.45 29.46 0.40
N ASN A 258 0.70 29.95 1.62
CA ASN A 258 0.29 31.30 2.00
C ASN A 258 1.24 32.31 1.33
N LYS A 259 0.69 33.43 0.87
CA LYS A 259 1.46 34.56 0.34
C LYS A 259 1.91 35.50 1.45
#